data_AF-A0A2J8WB69-F1
#
_entry.id   AF-A0A2J8WB69-F1
#
_cell.length_a   1.000
_cell.length_b   1.000
_cell.length_c   1.000
_cell.angle_alpha   90.00
_cell.angle_beta   90.00
_cell.angle_gamma   90.00
#
_symmetry.space_group_name_H-M   'P 1'
#
loop_
_entity.id
_entity.type
_entity.pdbx_description
1 polymer ?
#
loop_
_entity_poly.entity_id
_entity_poly.type
_entity_poly.pdbx_seq_one_letter_code
_entity_poly.pdbx_strand_id
1 'polypeptide(L)'
;DLRDRLWDICDARKEEAEQERLDIINESWLQDTLGMTMNHFFSLMQAEMNRFQDTKRLLQDYYRGMESKIPLEDNKRFTRIPLVQLDSKDNSESQLRIPLVPRISISLETVTPKPKTKSVLKGKMDNSLENVESTFEADEKLVMDTWQQASLAVSHMVAAEIHQRLMEEEKENQPADPKEKSPQMGANKKVKKEPLKKKQEDKKPKGKSTPMAEATPIIVTTEEIAEIERKNELRVKIKEEHLAALQFEEIATQFQLELIKTKALALLEDLVTKVVDVYKLMEKWLGERYLNEMASIEKLTDVARYHIETSTKIQNELYLSQEDFFINGNIKVFPDPPPPIRLPPVEKEEDGTLTIEQLDSLRDQFLDMAPKE
;
A
#
# COMPACT_ATOMS: atom_id res chain seq x y z
N ASP A 1 11.48 48.95 -16.51
CA ASP A 1 12.80 48.46 -16.06
C ASP A 1 12.75 47.78 -14.70
N LEU A 2 12.59 48.50 -13.56
CA LEU A 2 12.54 47.83 -12.25
C LEU A 2 11.36 46.86 -12.11
N ARG A 3 10.16 47.27 -12.54
CA ARG A 3 8.94 46.43 -12.53
C ARG A 3 9.18 45.12 -13.29
N ASP A 4 9.61 45.26 -14.54
CA ASP A 4 9.80 44.15 -15.46
C ASP A 4 10.84 43.18 -14.91
N ARG A 5 11.95 43.70 -14.38
CA ARG A 5 12.99 42.87 -13.77
C ARG A 5 12.53 42.16 -12.49
N LEU A 6 11.68 42.77 -11.68
CA LEU A 6 11.11 42.11 -10.50
C LEU A 6 10.11 41.02 -10.91
N TRP A 7 9.33 41.26 -11.96
CA TRP A 7 8.46 40.26 -12.56
C TRP A 7 9.25 39.08 -13.13
N ASP A 8 10.33 39.31 -13.86
CA ASP A 8 11.22 38.25 -14.36
C ASP A 8 11.74 37.35 -13.22
N ILE A 9 12.08 37.95 -12.06
CA ILE A 9 12.54 37.20 -10.88
C ILE A 9 11.39 36.38 -10.24
N CYS A 10 10.16 36.90 -10.26
CA CYS A 10 8.97 36.15 -9.80
C CYS A 10 8.61 35.01 -10.74
N ASP A 11 8.70 35.23 -12.05
CA ASP A 11 8.49 34.19 -13.07
C ASP A 11 9.51 33.05 -12.90
N ALA A 12 10.79 33.38 -12.75
CA ALA A 12 11.84 32.40 -12.52
C ALA A 12 11.61 31.59 -11.23
N ARG A 13 11.22 32.25 -10.13
CA ARG A 13 10.90 31.58 -8.85
C ARG A 13 9.67 30.69 -8.95
N LYS A 14 8.66 31.10 -9.72
CA LYS A 14 7.48 30.28 -9.99
C LYS A 14 7.87 29.01 -10.76
N GLU A 15 8.67 29.14 -11.82
CA GLU A 15 9.15 28.01 -12.62
C GLU A 15 9.98 27.03 -11.78
N GLU A 16 10.88 27.54 -10.92
CA GLU A 16 11.65 26.73 -9.97
C GLU A 16 10.73 25.95 -9.01
N ALA A 17 9.75 26.61 -8.40
CA ALA A 17 8.81 25.96 -7.49
C ALA A 17 7.91 24.93 -8.21
N GLU A 18 7.49 25.21 -9.45
CA GLU A 18 6.74 24.26 -10.27
C GLU A 18 7.59 23.02 -10.62
N GLN A 19 8.88 23.20 -10.89
CA GLN A 19 9.81 22.10 -11.10
C GLN A 19 10.04 21.28 -9.82
N GLU A 20 10.24 21.91 -8.67
CA GLU A 20 10.33 21.20 -7.38
C GLU A 20 9.06 20.37 -7.09
N ARG A 21 7.87 20.90 -7.42
CA ARG A 21 6.62 20.14 -7.32
C ARG A 21 6.67 18.89 -8.19
N LEU A 22 7.12 19.01 -9.44
CA LEU A 22 7.24 17.86 -10.35
C LEU A 22 8.26 16.83 -9.83
N ASP A 23 9.37 17.29 -9.26
CA ASP A 23 10.39 16.41 -8.68
C ASP A 23 9.83 15.62 -7.48
N ILE A 24 9.04 16.26 -6.62
CA ILE A 24 8.32 15.60 -5.51
C ILE A 24 7.31 14.57 -6.02
N ILE A 25 6.56 14.91 -7.08
CA ILE A 25 5.57 13.99 -7.68
C ILE A 25 6.24 12.75 -8.27
N ASN A 26 7.40 12.95 -8.91
CA ASN A 26 8.17 11.89 -9.53
C ASN A 26 9.06 11.12 -8.54
N GLU A 27 9.14 11.56 -7.29
CA GLU A 27 9.91 10.87 -6.25
C GLU A 27 9.30 9.49 -5.95
N SER A 28 10.16 8.50 -5.69
CA SER A 28 9.75 7.12 -5.45
C SER A 28 8.98 6.91 -4.14
N TRP A 29 8.79 7.92 -3.29
CA TRP A 29 8.15 7.78 -1.99
C TRP A 29 6.74 7.16 -2.05
N LEU A 30 5.87 7.67 -2.93
CA LEU A 30 4.51 7.15 -3.08
C LEU A 30 4.54 5.72 -3.58
N GLN A 31 5.39 5.45 -4.57
CA GLN A 31 5.59 4.13 -5.13
C GLN A 31 6.03 3.17 -4.03
N ASP A 32 7.13 3.45 -3.34
CA ASP A 32 7.67 2.59 -2.29
C ASP A 32 6.65 2.29 -1.20
N THR A 33 5.93 3.31 -0.73
CA THR A 33 4.90 3.18 0.31
C THR A 33 3.75 2.26 -0.13
N LEU A 34 3.25 2.44 -1.36
CA LEU A 34 2.22 1.58 -1.94
C LEU A 34 2.72 0.14 -2.10
N GLY A 35 3.98 -0.04 -2.52
CA GLY A 35 4.59 -1.35 -2.73
C GLY A 35 4.77 -2.13 -1.43
N MET A 36 5.27 -1.46 -0.39
CA MET A 36 5.33 -2.01 0.96
C MET A 36 3.94 -2.42 1.44
N THR A 37 2.95 -1.54 1.28
CA THR A 37 1.57 -1.81 1.70
C THR A 37 0.98 -3.04 0.99
N MET A 38 1.14 -3.14 -0.33
CA MET A 38 0.71 -4.33 -1.09
C MET A 38 1.39 -5.60 -0.59
N ASN A 39 2.70 -5.57 -0.32
CA ASN A 39 3.42 -6.72 0.22
C ASN A 39 2.88 -7.20 1.58
N HIS A 40 2.42 -6.28 2.45
CA HIS A 40 1.76 -6.66 3.70
C HIS A 40 0.44 -7.39 3.43
N PHE A 41 -0.38 -6.89 2.51
CA PHE A 41 -1.63 -7.55 2.13
C PHE A 41 -1.40 -8.90 1.43
N PHE A 42 -0.39 -9.02 0.57
CA PHE A 42 -0.02 -10.29 -0.06
C PHE A 42 0.48 -11.30 0.96
N SER A 43 1.22 -10.85 1.98
CA SER A 43 1.61 -11.69 3.11
C SER A 43 0.42 -12.17 3.93
N LEU A 44 -0.62 -11.33 4.12
CA LEU A 44 -1.87 -11.73 4.75
C LEU A 44 -2.63 -12.76 3.91
N MET A 45 -2.73 -12.57 2.58
CA MET A 45 -3.33 -13.57 1.69
C MET A 45 -2.55 -14.89 1.75
N GLN A 46 -1.22 -14.85 1.84
CA GLN A 46 -0.39 -16.04 1.96
C GLN A 46 -0.61 -16.76 3.28
N ALA A 47 -0.76 -16.03 4.39
CA ALA A 47 -1.05 -16.60 5.69
C ALA A 47 -2.41 -17.32 5.69
N GLU A 48 -3.43 -16.69 5.07
CA GLU A 48 -4.75 -17.29 4.93
C GLU A 48 -4.74 -18.55 4.03
N MET A 49 -3.97 -18.50 2.94
CA MET A 49 -3.72 -19.66 2.09
C MET A 49 -3.05 -20.80 2.86
N ASN A 50 -2.04 -20.51 3.68
CA ASN A 50 -1.37 -21.52 4.51
C ASN A 50 -2.35 -22.13 5.52
N ARG A 51 -3.15 -21.29 6.20
CA ARG A 51 -4.19 -21.73 7.15
C ARG A 51 -5.17 -22.71 6.50
N PHE A 52 -5.60 -22.43 5.26
CA PHE A 52 -6.46 -23.31 4.50
C PHE A 52 -5.78 -24.66 4.19
N GLN A 53 -4.53 -24.64 3.72
CA GLN A 53 -3.79 -25.85 3.38
C GLN A 53 -3.58 -26.75 4.61
N ASP A 54 -3.24 -26.16 5.76
CA ASP A 54 -3.07 -26.87 7.03
C ASP A 54 -4.40 -27.46 7.53
N THR A 55 -5.49 -26.68 7.46
CA THR A 55 -6.83 -27.17 7.85
C THR A 55 -7.30 -28.30 6.94
N LYS A 56 -7.13 -28.15 5.61
CA LYS A 56 -7.43 -29.22 4.64
C LYS A 56 -6.67 -30.50 4.99
N ARG A 57 -5.37 -30.39 5.27
CA ARG A 57 -4.52 -31.53 5.64
C ARG A 57 -5.04 -32.21 6.91
N LEU A 58 -5.36 -31.42 7.94
CA LEU A 58 -5.93 -31.93 9.19
C LEU A 58 -7.25 -32.68 8.96
N LEU A 59 -8.17 -32.10 8.19
CA LEU A 59 -9.44 -32.75 7.84
C LEU A 59 -9.19 -34.05 7.08
N GLN A 60 -8.30 -34.04 6.10
CA GLN A 60 -7.96 -35.21 5.31
C GLN A 60 -7.42 -36.35 6.18
N ASP A 61 -6.46 -36.06 7.07
CA ASP A 61 -5.84 -37.06 7.95
C ASP A 61 -6.84 -37.58 9.00
N TYR A 62 -7.67 -36.71 9.58
CA TYR A 62 -8.71 -37.08 10.54
C TYR A 62 -9.73 -38.07 9.94
N TYR A 63 -10.34 -37.72 8.81
CA TYR A 63 -11.36 -38.57 8.20
C TYR A 63 -10.77 -39.84 7.57
N ARG A 64 -9.52 -39.81 7.06
CA ARG A 64 -8.82 -41.04 6.67
C ARG A 64 -8.58 -41.97 7.85
N GLY A 65 -8.23 -41.42 9.01
CA GLY A 65 -8.10 -42.18 10.26
C GLY A 65 -9.42 -42.85 10.67
N MET A 66 -10.55 -42.14 10.56
CA MET A 66 -11.87 -42.72 10.80
C MET A 66 -12.22 -43.87 9.82
N GLU A 67 -11.76 -43.77 8.57
CA GLU A 67 -11.87 -44.84 7.57
C GLU A 67 -10.86 -45.98 7.79
N SER A 68 -10.01 -45.92 8.82
CA SER A 68 -8.89 -46.85 9.05
C SER A 68 -7.89 -46.92 7.90
N LYS A 69 -7.79 -45.84 7.10
CA LYS A 69 -6.80 -45.69 6.02
C LYS A 69 -5.55 -44.98 6.54
N ILE A 70 -4.41 -45.31 5.95
CA ILE A 70 -3.13 -44.65 6.26
C ILE A 70 -3.16 -43.22 5.70
N PRO A 71 -2.67 -42.21 6.46
CA PRO A 71 -2.46 -40.86 5.94
C PRO A 71 -1.61 -40.86 4.67
N LEU A 72 -1.88 -39.93 3.75
CA LEU A 72 -1.12 -39.83 2.51
C LEU A 72 0.23 -39.14 2.75
N GLU A 73 1.26 -39.58 2.04
CA GLU A 73 2.60 -38.95 2.04
C GLU A 73 2.50 -37.45 1.69
N ASP A 74 3.32 -36.64 2.36
CA ASP A 74 3.30 -35.19 2.26
C ASP A 74 4.00 -34.70 0.99
N ASN A 75 3.22 -34.24 0.01
CA ASN A 75 3.76 -33.51 -1.13
C ASN A 75 3.93 -32.04 -0.73
N LYS A 76 5.09 -31.70 -0.13
CA LYS A 76 5.50 -30.37 0.40
C LYS A 76 5.56 -29.20 -0.60
N ARG A 77 4.77 -29.20 -1.67
CA ARG A 77 4.68 -28.08 -2.63
C ARG A 77 3.51 -27.18 -2.26
N PHE A 78 3.74 -26.33 -1.26
CA PHE A 78 2.80 -25.25 -0.90
C PHE A 78 2.69 -24.23 -2.04
N THR A 79 1.47 -23.86 -2.41
CA THR A 79 1.22 -22.73 -3.32
C THR A 79 1.68 -21.45 -2.65
N ARG A 80 2.59 -20.71 -3.31
CA ARG A 80 3.13 -19.43 -2.82
C ARG A 80 2.60 -18.25 -3.62
N ILE A 81 2.17 -17.23 -2.91
CA ILE A 81 1.77 -15.93 -3.43
C ILE A 81 3.05 -15.12 -3.67
N PRO A 82 3.24 -14.58 -4.89
CA PRO A 82 4.39 -13.75 -5.19
C PRO A 82 4.36 -12.41 -4.44
N LEU A 83 5.53 -11.87 -4.11
CA LEU A 83 5.68 -10.52 -3.53
C LEU A 83 6.16 -9.52 -4.58
N VAL A 84 5.80 -8.25 -4.38
CA VAL A 84 6.27 -7.12 -5.18
C VAL A 84 7.73 -6.84 -4.85
N GLN A 85 8.58 -6.79 -5.87
CA GLN A 85 9.98 -6.38 -5.70
C GLN A 85 10.05 -4.88 -5.38
N LEU A 86 10.73 -4.52 -4.29
CA LEU A 86 11.04 -3.15 -3.88
C LEU A 86 12.54 -2.91 -4.07
N ASP A 87 12.94 -1.68 -4.41
CA ASP A 87 14.36 -1.31 -4.61
C ASP A 87 15.12 -1.08 -3.28
N SER A 88 14.54 -1.45 -2.14
CA SER A 88 15.17 -1.30 -0.83
C SER A 88 16.27 -2.34 -0.59
N LYS A 89 17.46 -1.85 -0.20
CA LYS A 89 18.71 -2.60 -0.03
C LYS A 89 18.73 -3.64 1.11
N ASP A 90 17.62 -3.87 1.81
CA ASP A 90 17.53 -4.81 2.94
C ASP A 90 16.82 -6.10 2.55
N ASN A 91 17.44 -6.86 1.63
CA ASN A 91 17.08 -8.25 1.39
C ASN A 91 17.64 -9.11 2.52
N SER A 92 16.89 -9.23 3.62
CA SER A 92 17.18 -10.29 4.60
C SER A 92 17.02 -11.66 3.92
N GLU A 93 18.01 -12.54 4.09
CA GLU A 93 18.15 -13.85 3.43
C GLU A 93 16.92 -14.78 3.55
N SER A 94 15.98 -14.47 4.46
CA SER A 94 14.68 -15.14 4.60
C SER A 94 13.70 -14.93 3.43
N GLN A 95 13.91 -13.94 2.54
CA GLN A 95 13.05 -13.71 1.37
C GLN A 95 13.34 -14.63 0.17
N LEU A 96 14.42 -15.40 0.17
CA LEU A 96 14.90 -16.21 -0.98
C LEU A 96 14.04 -17.46 -1.32
N ARG A 97 12.82 -17.60 -0.78
CA ARG A 97 11.91 -18.74 -1.03
C ARG A 97 10.59 -18.37 -1.71
N ILE A 98 10.29 -17.09 -1.86
CA ILE A 98 9.03 -16.56 -2.38
C ILE A 98 9.29 -16.01 -3.79
N PRO A 99 8.46 -16.33 -4.81
CA PRO A 99 8.59 -15.71 -6.12
C PRO A 99 8.41 -14.19 -6.01
N LEU A 100 9.31 -13.42 -6.62
CA LEU A 100 9.18 -11.96 -6.72
C LEU A 100 8.59 -11.61 -8.08
N VAL A 101 7.64 -10.67 -8.10
CA VAL A 101 7.11 -10.07 -9.33
C VAL A 101 7.68 -8.66 -9.45
N PRO A 102 8.32 -8.33 -10.58
CA PRO A 102 8.72 -6.96 -10.86
C PRO A 102 7.49 -6.07 -10.82
N ARG A 103 7.52 -5.03 -9.99
CA ARG A 103 6.51 -3.98 -10.11
C ARG A 103 6.80 -3.24 -11.40
N ILE A 104 5.78 -3.02 -12.22
CA ILE A 104 5.94 -2.22 -13.43
C ILE A 104 6.04 -0.77 -12.99
N SER A 105 7.25 -0.31 -12.65
CA SER A 105 7.56 1.11 -12.58
C SER A 105 7.52 1.62 -14.02
N ILE A 106 6.44 2.31 -14.40
CA ILE A 106 6.39 3.02 -15.67
C ILE A 106 7.35 4.21 -15.53
N SER A 107 8.61 3.97 -15.87
CA SER A 107 9.57 5.03 -16.15
C SER A 107 9.07 5.85 -17.34
N LEU A 108 9.32 7.15 -17.33
CA LEU A 108 8.84 8.21 -18.23
C LEU A 108 9.06 7.97 -19.74
N GLU A 109 9.67 6.86 -20.16
CA GLU A 109 9.87 6.51 -21.57
C GLU A 109 8.95 5.36 -21.99
N THR A 110 7.67 5.65 -22.24
CA THR A 110 6.87 5.10 -23.36
C THR A 110 5.38 5.42 -23.17
N VAL A 111 4.99 6.63 -23.56
CA VAL A 111 3.59 6.96 -23.81
C VAL A 111 3.11 6.15 -25.03
N THR A 112 2.17 5.23 -24.81
CA THR A 112 1.26 4.78 -25.87
C THR A 112 -0.18 4.93 -25.39
N PRO A 113 -1.07 5.60 -26.15
CA PRO A 113 -2.42 5.85 -25.69
C PRO A 113 -3.28 4.61 -25.95
N LYS A 114 -3.94 4.09 -24.92
CA LYS A 114 -5.03 3.10 -25.07
C LYS A 114 -6.29 3.51 -24.28
N PRO A 115 -7.46 3.01 -24.71
CA PRO A 115 -8.70 3.77 -24.62
C PRO A 115 -9.35 3.67 -23.24
N LYS A 116 -9.97 4.80 -22.88
CA LYS A 116 -10.68 5.10 -21.65
C LYS A 116 -11.67 4.01 -21.24
N THR A 117 -11.33 3.31 -20.16
CA THR A 117 -12.31 2.62 -19.30
C THR A 117 -12.59 3.53 -18.09
N LYS A 118 -13.78 3.41 -17.52
CA LYS A 118 -14.38 4.41 -16.62
C LYS A 118 -13.59 4.57 -15.30
N SER A 119 -12.72 5.56 -15.24
CA SER A 119 -12.03 6.02 -14.02
C SER A 119 -12.93 6.93 -13.18
N VAL A 120 -12.84 6.75 -11.86
CA VAL A 120 -13.57 7.46 -10.79
C VAL A 120 -13.10 8.92 -10.63
N LEU A 121 -11.97 9.29 -11.23
CA LEU A 121 -11.32 10.59 -11.05
C LEU A 121 -11.45 11.49 -12.28
N LYS A 122 -12.68 11.67 -12.78
CA LYS A 122 -12.92 12.53 -13.95
C LYS A 122 -13.05 14.02 -13.57
N GLY A 123 -11.94 14.61 -13.13
CA GLY A 123 -11.67 16.04 -13.21
C GLY A 123 -10.65 16.31 -14.31
N LYS A 124 -10.59 17.53 -14.87
CA LYS A 124 -9.47 17.94 -15.74
C LYS A 124 -8.16 17.75 -14.97
N MET A 125 -7.46 16.64 -15.19
CA MET A 125 -6.16 16.40 -14.58
C MET A 125 -5.07 17.02 -15.44
N ASP A 126 -4.12 17.62 -14.73
CA ASP A 126 -2.87 18.12 -15.24
C ASP A 126 -2.01 16.94 -15.76
N ASN A 127 -1.22 17.15 -16.81
CA ASN A 127 -0.48 16.07 -17.50
C ASN A 127 0.51 15.35 -16.55
N SER A 128 0.90 16.00 -15.45
CA SER A 128 1.76 15.47 -14.39
C SER A 128 1.12 14.35 -13.55
N LEU A 129 -0.20 14.35 -13.37
CA LEU A 129 -0.91 13.38 -12.52
C LEU A 129 -1.30 12.09 -13.26
N GLU A 130 -1.21 12.06 -14.58
CA GLU A 130 -1.54 10.88 -15.41
C GLU A 130 -0.62 9.68 -15.09
N ASN A 131 0.64 9.95 -14.75
CA ASN A 131 1.59 8.91 -14.32
C ASN A 131 1.19 8.28 -12.97
N VAL A 132 0.63 9.07 -12.06
CA VAL A 132 0.15 8.58 -10.76
C VAL A 132 -1.08 7.69 -10.94
N GLU A 133 -2.02 8.11 -11.79
CA GLU A 133 -3.23 7.34 -12.10
C GLU A 133 -2.90 6.01 -12.80
N SER A 134 -2.01 6.03 -13.80
CA SER A 134 -1.60 4.80 -14.50
C SER A 134 -0.82 3.83 -13.61
N THR A 135 0.01 4.34 -12.70
CA THR A 135 0.68 3.50 -11.69
C THR A 135 -0.35 2.85 -10.77
N PHE A 136 -1.32 3.62 -10.28
CA PHE A 136 -2.38 3.09 -9.41
C PHE A 136 -3.22 2.02 -10.11
N GLU A 137 -3.58 2.21 -11.39
CA GLU A 137 -4.31 1.20 -12.17
C GLU A 137 -3.51 -0.12 -12.29
N ALA A 138 -2.17 -0.02 -12.46
CA ALA A 138 -1.30 -1.18 -12.48
C ALA A 138 -1.25 -1.90 -11.11
N ASP A 139 -1.20 -1.14 -10.01
CA ASP A 139 -1.19 -1.68 -8.65
C ASP A 139 -2.54 -2.33 -8.27
N GLU A 140 -3.66 -1.69 -8.60
CA GLU A 140 -5.01 -2.25 -8.43
C GLU A 140 -5.14 -3.59 -9.16
N LYS A 141 -4.71 -3.61 -10.43
CA LYS A 141 -4.70 -4.82 -11.22
C LYS A 141 -3.83 -5.91 -10.58
N LEU A 142 -2.65 -5.57 -10.08
CA LEU A 142 -1.76 -6.53 -9.42
C LEU A 142 -2.40 -7.15 -8.17
N VAL A 143 -3.09 -6.34 -7.36
CA VAL A 143 -3.84 -6.82 -6.19
C VAL A 143 -4.97 -7.77 -6.62
N MET A 144 -5.71 -7.41 -7.65
CA MET A 144 -6.80 -8.23 -8.20
C MET A 144 -6.30 -9.57 -8.75
N ASP A 145 -5.23 -9.54 -9.56
CA ASP A 145 -4.63 -10.73 -10.15
C ASP A 145 -4.10 -11.67 -9.06
N THR A 146 -3.47 -11.12 -8.02
CA THR A 146 -2.92 -11.89 -6.89
C THR A 146 -4.03 -12.54 -6.06
N TRP A 147 -5.08 -11.80 -5.72
CA TRP A 147 -6.26 -12.34 -5.05
C TRP A 147 -6.92 -13.44 -5.89
N GLN A 148 -7.09 -13.22 -7.19
CA GLN A 148 -7.72 -14.19 -8.09
C GLN A 148 -6.89 -15.48 -8.17
N GLN A 149 -5.56 -15.39 -8.24
CA GLN A 149 -4.68 -16.55 -8.19
C GLN A 149 -4.83 -17.32 -6.89
N ALA A 150 -4.89 -16.63 -5.74
CA ALA A 150 -5.11 -17.28 -4.44
C ALA A 150 -6.49 -17.96 -4.37
N SER A 151 -7.56 -17.25 -4.75
CA SER A 151 -8.92 -17.79 -4.79
C SER A 151 -9.02 -19.04 -5.68
N LEU A 152 -8.46 -19.00 -6.89
CA LEU A 152 -8.44 -20.14 -7.81
C LEU A 152 -7.65 -21.32 -7.25
N ALA A 153 -6.53 -21.07 -6.58
CA ALA A 153 -5.73 -22.13 -5.97
C ALA A 153 -6.51 -22.87 -4.88
N VAL A 154 -7.26 -22.16 -4.01
CA VAL A 154 -8.14 -22.77 -3.01
C VAL A 154 -9.18 -23.67 -3.70
N SER A 155 -9.91 -23.14 -4.68
CA SER A 155 -10.96 -23.91 -5.36
C SER A 155 -10.43 -25.12 -6.13
N HIS A 156 -9.25 -25.00 -6.77
CA HIS A 156 -8.59 -26.14 -7.38
C HIS A 156 -8.21 -27.21 -6.35
N MET A 157 -7.73 -26.82 -5.17
CA MET A 157 -7.37 -27.76 -4.10
C MET A 157 -8.58 -28.53 -3.55
N VAL A 158 -9.74 -27.88 -3.49
CA VAL A 158 -11.01 -28.50 -3.06
C VAL A 158 -11.54 -29.43 -4.15
N ALA A 159 -11.59 -28.95 -5.40
CA ALA A 159 -12.03 -29.75 -6.54
C ALA A 159 -11.17 -31.02 -6.72
N ALA A 160 -9.86 -30.90 -6.52
CA ALA A 160 -8.94 -32.04 -6.55
C ALA A 160 -9.25 -33.06 -5.45
N GLU A 161 -9.59 -32.62 -4.23
CA GLU A 161 -9.97 -33.51 -3.13
C GLU A 161 -11.31 -34.21 -3.41
N ILE A 162 -12.32 -33.47 -3.90
CA ILE A 162 -13.61 -34.03 -4.29
C ILE A 162 -13.42 -35.09 -5.37
N HIS A 163 -12.65 -34.77 -6.41
CA HIS A 163 -12.37 -35.73 -7.48
C HIS A 163 -11.62 -36.96 -6.97
N GLN A 164 -10.64 -36.79 -6.09
CA GLN A 164 -9.93 -37.90 -5.46
C GLN A 164 -10.89 -38.82 -4.68
N ARG A 165 -11.82 -38.25 -3.91
CA ARG A 165 -12.80 -39.02 -3.13
C ARG A 165 -13.76 -39.80 -4.03
N LEU A 166 -14.23 -39.21 -5.14
CA LEU A 166 -15.06 -39.89 -6.14
C LEU A 166 -14.32 -41.05 -6.81
N MET A 167 -13.04 -40.85 -7.17
CA MET A 167 -12.21 -41.90 -7.77
C MET A 167 -11.92 -43.06 -6.79
N GLU A 168 -11.81 -42.78 -5.49
CA GLU A 168 -11.70 -43.82 -4.46
C GLU A 168 -13.00 -44.61 -4.32
N GLU A 169 -14.15 -43.94 -4.38
CA GLU A 169 -15.46 -44.58 -4.32
C GLU A 169 -15.73 -45.49 -5.52
N GLU A 170 -15.37 -45.07 -6.73
CA GLU A 170 -15.51 -45.92 -7.92
C GLU A 170 -14.64 -47.18 -7.84
N LYS A 171 -13.43 -47.08 -7.29
CA LYS A 171 -12.54 -48.23 -7.06
C LYS A 171 -13.04 -49.17 -5.98
N GLU A 172 -13.65 -48.63 -4.92
CA GLU A 172 -14.19 -49.40 -3.79
C GLU A 172 -15.50 -50.12 -4.17
N ASN A 173 -16.25 -49.58 -5.12
CA ASN A 173 -17.51 -50.14 -5.62
C ASN A 173 -17.34 -51.13 -6.79
N GLN A 174 -16.13 -51.28 -7.37
CA GLN A 174 -15.86 -52.35 -8.33
C GLN A 174 -15.74 -53.70 -7.60
N PRO A 175 -16.42 -54.77 -8.06
CA PRO A 175 -16.27 -56.09 -7.46
C PRO A 175 -14.81 -56.53 -7.63
N ALA A 176 -14.19 -56.97 -6.53
CA ALA A 176 -12.86 -57.56 -6.55
C ALA A 176 -12.83 -58.73 -7.54
N ASP A 177 -12.15 -58.53 -8.67
CA ASP A 177 -11.83 -59.60 -9.61
C ASP A 177 -11.01 -60.67 -8.86
N PRO A 178 -11.41 -61.95 -8.81
CA PRO A 178 -10.76 -62.95 -7.96
C PRO A 178 -9.47 -63.44 -8.62
N LYS A 179 -8.47 -62.56 -8.80
CA LYS A 179 -7.10 -62.94 -9.17
C LYS A 179 -6.07 -61.95 -8.63
N GLU A 180 -5.90 -61.93 -7.31
CA GLU A 180 -4.60 -61.61 -6.73
C GLU A 180 -4.20 -62.71 -5.73
N LYS A 181 -3.39 -63.65 -6.24
CA LYS A 181 -2.54 -64.48 -5.39
C LYS A 181 -1.44 -63.58 -4.83
N SER A 182 -1.26 -63.72 -3.52
CA SER A 182 -0.28 -63.08 -2.66
C SER A 182 1.16 -63.01 -3.24
N PRO A 183 1.94 -61.98 -2.83
CA PRO A 183 3.34 -61.87 -3.19
C PRO A 183 4.19 -62.82 -2.32
N GLN A 184 4.88 -63.76 -2.96
CA GLN A 184 5.95 -64.53 -2.32
C GLN A 184 7.31 -64.03 -2.81
N MET A 185 8.08 -63.48 -1.87
CA MET A 185 9.50 -63.17 -2.04
C MET A 185 10.31 -64.42 -2.42
N GLY A 186 11.29 -64.26 -3.31
CA GLY A 186 12.33 -65.27 -3.53
C GLY A 186 13.13 -65.07 -4.82
N ALA A 187 14.32 -64.52 -4.67
CA ALA A 187 15.25 -64.18 -5.75
C ALA A 187 15.82 -65.41 -6.51
N ASN A 188 15.95 -65.24 -7.83
CA ASN A 188 17.00 -65.72 -8.73
C ASN A 188 17.76 -67.05 -8.45
N LYS A 189 17.62 -68.05 -9.35
CA LYS A 189 18.74 -68.49 -10.24
C LYS A 189 18.35 -69.47 -11.36
N LYS A 190 18.51 -68.98 -12.59
CA LYS A 190 18.96 -69.59 -13.87
C LYS A 190 19.06 -71.13 -14.04
N VAL A 191 18.34 -71.59 -15.10
CA VAL A 191 18.83 -72.29 -16.32
C VAL A 191 19.48 -73.68 -16.18
N LYS A 192 18.82 -74.76 -16.67
CA LYS A 192 19.02 -75.44 -17.99
C LYS A 192 18.61 -76.94 -17.99
N LYS A 193 17.88 -77.32 -19.07
CA LYS A 193 17.95 -78.56 -19.89
C LYS A 193 17.50 -79.94 -19.35
N GLU A 194 16.36 -80.35 -19.92
CA GLU A 194 16.06 -81.58 -20.69
C GLU A 194 16.24 -83.02 -20.12
N PRO A 195 15.41 -83.97 -20.62
CA PRO A 195 15.11 -85.26 -19.95
C PRO A 195 15.65 -86.49 -20.69
N LEU A 196 15.83 -87.65 -20.03
CA LEU A 196 15.46 -88.97 -20.59
C LEU A 196 15.57 -90.18 -19.63
N LYS A 197 14.42 -90.87 -19.46
CA LYS A 197 14.12 -92.33 -19.46
C LYS A 197 15.12 -93.37 -18.87
N LYS A 198 14.61 -94.27 -18.01
CA LYS A 198 14.12 -95.67 -18.31
C LYS A 198 13.87 -96.46 -17.00
N LYS A 199 12.62 -96.90 -16.77
CA LYS A 199 12.11 -98.29 -16.72
C LYS A 199 12.61 -99.18 -15.55
N GLN A 200 11.67 -99.64 -14.70
CA GLN A 200 11.21 -101.04 -14.67
C GLN A 200 9.92 -101.22 -13.85
N GLU A 201 9.09 -102.14 -14.35
CA GLU A 201 7.84 -102.73 -13.80
C GLU A 201 8.14 -103.51 -12.48
N ASP A 202 7.22 -103.92 -11.59
CA ASP A 202 5.88 -104.46 -11.78
C ASP A 202 5.18 -104.73 -10.42
N LYS A 203 3.87 -105.01 -10.46
CA LYS A 203 2.97 -105.65 -9.45
C LYS A 203 2.04 -104.79 -8.54
N LYS A 204 0.76 -104.79 -8.94
CA LYS A 204 -0.54 -104.66 -8.21
C LYS A 204 -0.69 -105.70 -7.06
N PRO A 205 -1.65 -105.62 -6.09
CA PRO A 205 -3.05 -105.16 -6.27
C PRO A 205 -3.79 -104.44 -5.09
N LYS A 206 -4.74 -103.55 -5.48
CA LYS A 206 -6.17 -103.49 -5.08
C LYS A 206 -6.61 -103.13 -3.63
N GLY A 207 -7.40 -102.03 -3.56
CA GLY A 207 -8.34 -101.64 -2.48
C GLY A 207 -8.14 -100.16 -2.11
N LYS A 208 -9.08 -99.21 -2.13
CA LYS A 208 -10.56 -99.17 -2.12
C LYS A 208 -11.01 -97.80 -2.70
N SER A 209 -12.27 -97.69 -3.06
CA SER A 209 -12.99 -96.59 -3.74
C SER A 209 -13.11 -95.24 -3.00
N THR A 210 -13.33 -94.20 -3.81
CA THR A 210 -13.94 -92.84 -3.68
C THR A 210 -15.10 -92.67 -2.64
N PRO A 211 -15.55 -91.44 -2.23
CA PRO A 211 -15.83 -90.28 -3.09
C PRO A 211 -15.57 -88.84 -2.58
N MET A 212 -15.65 -87.95 -3.58
CA MET A 212 -16.04 -86.54 -3.61
C MET A 212 -17.21 -86.14 -2.68
N ALA A 213 -17.33 -84.83 -2.41
CA ALA A 213 -18.28 -84.11 -1.53
C ALA A 213 -17.68 -83.84 -0.13
N GLU A 214 -17.60 -82.63 0.41
CA GLU A 214 -18.34 -81.40 0.17
C GLU A 214 -17.42 -80.22 0.53
N ALA A 215 -17.28 -79.26 -0.39
CA ALA A 215 -16.93 -77.90 0.00
C ALA A 215 -18.16 -77.37 0.76
N THR A 216 -18.07 -77.28 2.08
CA THR A 216 -19.01 -76.47 2.85
C THR A 216 -18.86 -75.03 2.36
N PRO A 217 -19.90 -74.43 1.75
CA PRO A 217 -19.92 -73.00 1.49
C PRO A 217 -19.91 -72.32 2.85
N ILE A 218 -18.97 -71.39 3.04
CA ILE A 218 -19.04 -70.44 4.14
C ILE A 218 -20.34 -69.66 3.91
N ILE A 219 -21.39 -70.03 4.63
CA ILE A 219 -22.63 -69.27 4.67
C ILE A 219 -22.28 -68.00 5.44
N VAL A 220 -22.00 -66.93 4.71
CA VAL A 220 -21.96 -65.57 5.27
C VAL A 220 -23.30 -65.39 5.99
N THR A 221 -23.25 -65.30 7.32
CA THR A 221 -24.44 -65.18 8.16
C THR A 221 -25.18 -63.88 7.86
N THR A 222 -26.52 -63.87 7.96
CA THR A 222 -27.36 -62.66 7.80
C THR A 222 -26.91 -61.50 8.69
N GLU A 223 -26.30 -61.80 9.85
CA GLU A 223 -25.68 -60.81 10.75
C GLU A 223 -24.42 -60.15 10.16
N GLU A 224 -23.62 -60.90 9.41
CA GLU A 224 -22.38 -60.42 8.78
C GLU A 224 -22.71 -59.50 7.58
N ILE A 225 -23.78 -59.79 6.84
CA ILE A 225 -24.30 -58.93 5.77
C ILE A 225 -24.82 -57.59 6.34
N ALA A 226 -25.58 -57.63 7.44
CA ALA A 226 -26.08 -56.42 8.10
C ALA A 226 -24.96 -55.57 8.74
N GLU A 227 -23.86 -56.21 9.19
CA GLU A 227 -22.69 -55.51 9.70
C GLU A 227 -21.87 -54.84 8.59
N ILE A 228 -21.74 -55.49 7.43
CA ILE A 228 -21.14 -54.90 6.22
C ILE A 228 -21.95 -53.69 5.74
N GLU A 229 -23.29 -53.79 5.73
CA GLU A 229 -24.18 -52.68 5.34
C GLU A 229 -24.04 -51.48 6.30
N ARG A 230 -24.06 -51.71 7.62
CA ARG A 230 -23.80 -50.66 8.62
C ARG A 230 -22.43 -50.00 8.43
N LYS A 231 -21.38 -50.78 8.13
CA LYS A 231 -20.04 -50.26 7.88
C LYS A 231 -19.98 -49.45 6.59
N ASN A 232 -20.73 -49.84 5.56
CA ASN A 232 -20.85 -49.09 4.30
C ASN A 232 -21.55 -47.75 4.52
N GLU A 233 -22.69 -47.74 5.21
CA GLU A 233 -23.41 -46.51 5.56
C GLU A 233 -22.54 -45.55 6.37
N LEU A 234 -21.79 -46.07 7.35
CA LEU A 234 -20.88 -45.25 8.14
C LEU A 234 -19.77 -44.64 7.28
N ARG A 235 -19.19 -45.40 6.32
CA ARG A 235 -18.19 -44.88 5.38
C ARG A 235 -18.75 -43.78 4.50
N VAL A 236 -19.97 -43.92 3.99
CA VAL A 236 -20.63 -42.88 3.17
C VAL A 236 -20.81 -41.61 4.00
N LYS A 237 -21.34 -41.71 5.23
CA LYS A 237 -21.52 -40.55 6.11
C LYS A 237 -20.20 -39.84 6.42
N ILE A 238 -19.13 -40.58 6.70
CA ILE A 238 -17.79 -40.03 6.94
C ILE A 238 -17.29 -39.23 5.72
N LYS A 239 -17.50 -39.76 4.51
CA LYS A 239 -17.11 -39.07 3.26
C LYS A 239 -17.93 -37.80 3.05
N GLU A 240 -19.24 -37.86 3.23
CA GLU A 240 -20.14 -36.70 3.13
C GLU A 240 -19.75 -35.60 4.12
N GLU A 241 -19.49 -35.96 5.38
CA GLU A 241 -19.08 -35.02 6.42
C GLU A 241 -17.73 -34.37 6.10
N HIS A 242 -16.76 -35.15 5.61
CA HIS A 242 -15.47 -34.63 5.15
C HIS A 242 -15.62 -33.59 4.03
N LEU A 243 -16.40 -33.91 2.99
CA LEU A 243 -16.61 -33.01 1.87
C LEU A 243 -17.36 -31.74 2.31
N ALA A 244 -18.37 -31.88 3.17
CA ALA A 244 -19.08 -30.73 3.73
C ALA A 244 -18.14 -29.83 4.55
N ALA A 245 -17.34 -30.42 5.44
CA ALA A 245 -16.36 -29.67 6.25
C ALA A 245 -15.34 -28.92 5.37
N LEU A 246 -14.85 -29.56 4.31
CA LEU A 246 -13.93 -28.94 3.37
C LEU A 246 -14.58 -27.78 2.58
N GLN A 247 -15.84 -27.93 2.17
CA GLN A 247 -16.60 -26.86 1.50
C GLN A 247 -16.85 -25.66 2.44
N PHE A 248 -17.16 -25.90 3.72
CA PHE A 248 -17.27 -24.82 4.70
C PHE A 248 -15.96 -24.06 4.88
N GLU A 249 -14.84 -24.79 4.94
CA GLU A 249 -13.51 -24.19 5.04
C GLU A 249 -13.12 -23.41 3.77
N GLU A 250 -13.52 -23.89 2.59
CA GLU A 250 -13.38 -23.16 1.32
C GLU A 250 -14.13 -21.83 1.38
N ILE A 251 -15.42 -21.86 1.74
CA ILE A 251 -16.27 -20.66 1.79
C ILE A 251 -15.69 -19.64 2.78
N ALA A 252 -15.25 -20.08 3.96
CA ALA A 252 -14.63 -19.22 4.95
C ALA A 252 -13.35 -18.57 4.42
N THR A 253 -12.48 -19.35 3.77
CA THR A 253 -11.23 -18.86 3.20
C THR A 253 -11.47 -17.88 2.05
N GLN A 254 -12.43 -18.18 1.16
CA GLN A 254 -12.82 -17.28 0.07
C GLN A 254 -13.32 -15.94 0.61
N PHE A 255 -14.14 -15.95 1.66
CA PHE A 255 -14.60 -14.74 2.33
C PHE A 255 -13.45 -13.93 2.92
N GLN A 256 -12.50 -14.57 3.60
CA GLN A 256 -11.34 -13.87 4.17
C GLN A 256 -10.44 -13.27 3.08
N LEU A 257 -10.16 -14.02 2.00
CA LEU A 257 -9.40 -13.50 0.85
C LEU A 257 -10.09 -12.29 0.20
N GLU A 258 -11.42 -12.36 0.02
CA GLU A 258 -12.23 -11.25 -0.49
C GLU A 258 -12.16 -10.02 0.43
N LEU A 259 -12.20 -10.23 1.75
CA LEU A 259 -12.06 -9.16 2.74
C LEU A 259 -10.66 -8.51 2.69
N ILE A 260 -9.60 -9.31 2.59
CA ILE A 260 -8.23 -8.82 2.48
C ILE A 260 -8.08 -7.97 1.21
N LYS A 261 -8.57 -8.46 0.06
CA LYS A 261 -8.58 -7.72 -1.20
C LYS A 261 -9.32 -6.38 -1.07
N THR A 262 -10.53 -6.40 -0.53
CA THR A 262 -11.36 -5.20 -0.37
C THR A 262 -10.66 -4.15 0.50
N LYS A 263 -10.02 -4.58 1.60
CA LYS A 263 -9.25 -3.68 2.46
C LYS A 263 -7.99 -3.14 1.78
N ALA A 264 -7.30 -3.97 1.01
CA ALA A 264 -6.11 -3.57 0.26
C ALA A 264 -6.46 -2.45 -0.74
N LEU A 265 -7.48 -2.68 -1.58
CA LEU A 265 -7.91 -1.70 -2.58
C LEU A 265 -8.37 -0.39 -1.95
N ALA A 266 -9.20 -0.46 -0.89
CA ALA A 266 -9.67 0.75 -0.21
C ALA A 266 -8.54 1.58 0.39
N LEU A 267 -7.50 0.93 0.94
CA LEU A 267 -6.35 1.63 1.51
C LEU A 267 -5.47 2.25 0.41
N LEU A 268 -5.23 1.51 -0.68
CA LEU A 268 -4.51 2.04 -1.84
C LEU A 268 -5.21 3.26 -2.44
N GLU A 269 -6.54 3.18 -2.65
CA GLU A 269 -7.36 4.27 -3.18
C GLU A 269 -7.33 5.50 -2.26
N ASP A 270 -7.49 5.31 -0.95
CA ASP A 270 -7.44 6.39 0.04
C ASP A 270 -6.07 7.09 0.07
N LEU A 271 -4.98 6.32 0.04
CA LEU A 271 -3.63 6.88 0.02
C LEU A 271 -3.38 7.70 -1.25
N VAL A 272 -3.70 7.16 -2.42
CA VAL A 272 -3.51 7.86 -3.70
C VAL A 272 -4.38 9.12 -3.76
N THR A 273 -5.64 9.04 -3.33
CA THR A 273 -6.54 10.20 -3.30
C THR A 273 -5.97 11.33 -2.45
N LYS A 274 -5.50 11.01 -1.23
CA LYS A 274 -4.88 12.00 -0.33
C LYS A 274 -3.65 12.65 -0.95
N VAL A 275 -2.79 11.86 -1.59
CA VAL A 275 -1.56 12.38 -2.19
C VAL A 275 -1.85 13.26 -3.40
N VAL A 276 -2.80 12.85 -4.25
CA VAL A 276 -3.29 13.68 -5.36
C VAL A 276 -3.87 15.01 -4.86
N ASP A 277 -4.62 14.99 -3.75
CA ASP A 277 -5.17 16.22 -3.16
C ASP A 277 -4.08 17.14 -2.60
N VAL A 278 -3.03 16.58 -1.99
CA VAL A 278 -1.84 17.35 -1.57
C VAL A 278 -1.16 18.00 -2.76
N TYR A 279 -0.96 17.28 -3.87
CA TYR A 279 -0.32 17.85 -5.06
C TYR A 279 -1.14 18.97 -5.72
N LYS A 280 -2.47 18.86 -5.72
CA LYS A 280 -3.37 19.94 -6.15
C LYS A 280 -3.32 21.13 -5.20
N LEU A 281 -3.21 20.89 -3.89
CA LEU A 281 -3.10 21.95 -2.91
C LEU A 281 -1.78 22.72 -3.06
N MET A 282 -0.67 22.02 -3.30
CA MET A 282 0.61 22.64 -3.61
C MET A 282 0.50 23.54 -4.84
N GLU A 283 -0.04 23.03 -5.95
CA GLU A 283 -0.25 23.83 -7.18
C GLU A 283 -1.06 25.09 -6.93
N LYS A 284 -2.15 24.97 -6.16
CA LYS A 284 -2.99 26.10 -5.78
C LYS A 284 -2.19 27.14 -4.97
N TRP A 285 -1.43 26.70 -3.97
CA TRP A 285 -0.62 27.61 -3.13
C TRP A 285 0.50 28.27 -3.91
N LEU A 286 1.15 27.57 -4.84
CA LEU A 286 2.14 28.16 -5.74
C LEU A 286 1.51 29.26 -6.60
N GLY A 287 0.31 29.02 -7.14
CA GLY A 287 -0.43 30.02 -7.92
C GLY A 287 -0.87 31.23 -7.09
N GLU A 288 -1.41 31.01 -5.89
CA GLU A 288 -1.79 32.09 -4.96
C GLU A 288 -0.59 32.94 -4.57
N ARG A 289 0.52 32.30 -4.20
CA ARG A 289 1.79 32.96 -3.90
C ARG A 289 2.26 33.82 -5.06
N TYR A 290 2.31 33.27 -6.27
CA TYR A 290 2.73 34.03 -7.45
C TYR A 290 1.89 35.31 -7.66
N LEU A 291 0.56 35.20 -7.53
CA LEU A 291 -0.34 36.36 -7.66
C LEU A 291 -0.08 37.40 -6.55
N ASN A 292 0.16 36.95 -5.31
CA ASN A 292 0.49 37.84 -4.20
C ASN A 292 1.83 38.56 -4.42
N GLU A 293 2.86 37.84 -4.89
CA GLU A 293 4.16 38.43 -5.21
C GLU A 293 4.04 39.50 -6.31
N MET A 294 3.29 39.20 -7.40
CA MET A 294 3.03 40.18 -8.45
C MET A 294 2.30 41.43 -7.91
N ALA A 295 1.27 41.24 -7.09
CA ALA A 295 0.51 42.33 -6.49
C ALA A 295 1.37 43.19 -5.54
N SER A 296 2.31 42.58 -4.81
CA SER A 296 3.25 43.31 -3.94
C SER A 296 4.30 44.09 -4.74
N ILE A 297 4.75 43.57 -5.88
CA ILE A 297 5.56 44.33 -6.83
C ILE A 297 4.78 45.53 -7.36
N GLU A 298 3.50 45.37 -7.72
CA GLU A 298 2.67 46.48 -8.18
C GLU A 298 2.57 47.59 -7.12
N LYS A 299 2.25 47.24 -5.87
CA LYS A 299 2.21 48.19 -4.74
C LYS A 299 3.53 48.94 -4.57
N LEU A 300 4.67 48.24 -4.62
CA LEU A 300 6.00 48.85 -4.55
C LEU A 300 6.19 49.87 -5.68
N THR A 301 5.87 49.49 -6.92
CA THR A 301 6.00 50.40 -8.06
C THR A 301 5.07 51.59 -8.00
N ASP A 302 3.86 51.45 -7.43
CA ASP A 302 2.93 52.56 -7.28
C ASP A 302 3.43 53.59 -6.26
N VAL A 303 4.00 53.14 -5.13
CA VAL A 303 4.66 54.02 -4.16
C VAL A 303 5.86 54.73 -4.80
N ALA A 304 6.70 54.00 -5.52
CA ALA A 304 7.84 54.60 -6.23
C ALA A 304 7.38 55.63 -7.27
N ARG A 305 6.34 55.31 -8.05
CA ARG A 305 5.76 56.22 -9.06
C ARG A 305 5.25 57.51 -8.43
N TYR A 306 4.50 57.42 -7.34
CA TYR A 306 3.98 58.58 -6.62
C TYR A 306 5.09 59.55 -6.20
N HIS A 307 6.19 59.04 -5.63
CA HIS A 307 7.32 59.88 -5.20
C HIS A 307 8.08 60.50 -6.37
N ILE A 308 8.22 59.79 -7.49
CA ILE A 308 8.81 60.31 -8.73
C ILE A 308 7.95 61.45 -9.30
N GLU A 309 6.64 61.22 -9.45
CA GLU A 309 5.70 62.19 -10.04
C GLU A 309 5.55 63.46 -9.18
N THR A 310 5.55 63.32 -7.86
CA THR A 310 5.49 64.44 -6.92
C THR A 310 6.85 65.10 -6.67
N SER A 311 7.94 64.56 -7.23
CA SER A 311 9.32 65.00 -6.95
C SER A 311 9.66 65.06 -5.45
N THR A 312 9.09 64.13 -4.67
CA THR A 312 9.34 64.00 -3.23
C THR A 312 10.35 62.90 -2.95
N LYS A 313 11.16 63.07 -1.89
CA LYS A 313 12.15 62.05 -1.49
C LYS A 313 11.48 60.91 -0.73
N ILE A 314 11.89 59.67 -1.02
CA ILE A 314 11.45 58.46 -0.31
C ILE A 314 12.24 58.36 1.01
N GLN A 315 11.67 58.87 2.10
CA GLN A 315 12.39 58.96 3.38
C GLN A 315 12.54 57.61 4.08
N ASN A 316 11.50 56.75 4.01
CA ASN A 316 11.45 55.46 4.69
C ASN A 316 11.91 54.34 3.77
N GLU A 317 12.54 53.31 4.32
CA GLU A 317 12.96 52.13 3.57
C GLU A 317 11.74 51.38 2.99
N LEU A 318 11.82 51.05 1.70
CA LEU A 318 10.85 50.20 1.01
C LEU A 318 11.34 48.75 1.10
N TYR A 319 10.54 47.86 1.68
CA TYR A 319 10.91 46.47 1.87
C TYR A 319 9.92 45.56 1.14
N LEU A 320 10.47 44.71 0.27
CA LEU A 320 9.73 43.70 -0.49
C LEU A 320 10.27 42.33 -0.05
N SER A 321 9.41 41.50 0.53
CA SER A 321 9.76 40.16 1.00
C SER A 321 8.74 39.14 0.50
N GLN A 322 9.13 38.43 -0.55
CA GLN A 322 8.29 37.43 -1.23
C GLN A 322 6.91 38.01 -1.57
N GLU A 323 5.89 37.62 -0.82
CA GLU A 323 4.50 37.99 -1.02
C GLU A 323 4.12 39.36 -0.44
N ASP A 324 4.95 39.93 0.44
CA ASP A 324 4.62 41.12 1.20
C ASP A 324 5.45 42.33 0.81
N PHE A 325 4.78 43.49 0.72
CA PHE A 325 5.40 44.79 0.59
C PHE A 325 5.03 45.68 1.77
N PHE A 326 6.03 46.28 2.41
CA PHE A 326 5.84 47.22 3.51
C PHE A 326 6.87 48.35 3.51
N ILE A 327 6.48 49.47 4.12
CA ILE A 327 7.32 50.66 4.29
C ILE A 327 7.81 50.69 5.73
N ASN A 328 9.12 50.54 5.93
CA ASN A 328 9.71 50.52 7.25
C ASN A 328 9.95 51.94 7.76
N GLY A 329 9.06 52.42 8.64
CA GLY A 329 9.15 53.76 9.23
C GLY A 329 10.30 53.94 10.24
N ASN A 330 10.92 52.85 10.69
CA ASN A 330 12.02 52.92 11.65
C ASN A 330 13.38 53.20 10.99
N ILE A 331 13.50 52.94 9.69
CA ILE A 331 14.73 53.10 8.93
C ILE A 331 14.55 54.24 7.93
N LYS A 332 15.35 55.29 8.11
CA LYS A 332 15.38 56.44 7.21
C LYS A 332 16.54 56.30 6.23
N VAL A 333 16.25 56.50 4.95
CA VAL A 333 17.24 56.48 3.86
C VAL A 333 18.12 57.75 3.89
N PHE A 334 17.60 58.84 4.43
CA PHE A 334 18.33 60.10 4.59
C PHE A 334 18.13 60.69 6.00
N PRO A 335 19.14 61.38 6.57
CA PRO A 335 18.99 62.09 7.84
C PRO A 335 17.94 63.20 7.78
N ASP A 336 17.29 63.47 8.91
CA ASP A 336 16.39 64.62 9.01
C ASP A 336 17.15 65.93 8.79
N PRO A 337 16.54 66.93 8.16
CA PRO A 337 17.14 68.25 8.04
C PRO A 337 17.46 68.80 9.44
N PRO A 338 18.60 69.50 9.60
CA PRO A 338 18.96 70.07 10.88
C PRO A 338 17.85 71.03 11.36
N PRO A 339 17.58 71.07 12.68
CA PRO A 339 16.55 71.93 13.22
C PRO A 339 16.81 73.39 12.81
N PRO A 340 15.74 74.20 12.60
CA PRO A 340 15.90 75.61 12.25
C PRO A 340 16.82 76.29 13.26
N ILE A 341 17.81 77.03 12.75
CA ILE A 341 18.70 77.83 13.59
C ILE A 341 17.82 78.80 14.36
N ARG A 342 17.85 78.75 15.70
CA ARG A 342 17.14 79.72 16.53
C ARG A 342 17.67 81.10 16.16
N LEU A 343 16.77 82.00 15.76
CA LEU A 343 17.15 83.39 15.54
C LEU A 343 17.77 83.94 16.83
N PRO A 344 18.85 84.75 16.74
CA PRO A 344 19.44 85.39 17.91
C PRO A 344 18.33 86.13 18.69
N PRO A 345 18.36 86.10 20.04
CA PRO A 345 17.44 86.93 20.82
C PRO A 345 17.59 88.39 20.39
N VAL A 346 16.54 88.95 19.80
CA VAL A 346 16.48 90.38 19.50
C VAL A 346 15.88 91.03 20.73
N GLU A 347 16.72 91.64 21.57
CA GLU A 347 16.27 92.55 22.62
C GLU A 347 15.57 93.72 21.92
N LYS A 348 14.30 93.93 22.24
CA LYS A 348 13.58 95.13 21.82
C LYS A 348 13.93 96.21 22.83
N GLU A 349 14.50 97.33 22.38
CA GLU A 349 14.63 98.52 23.21
C GLU A 349 13.23 98.99 23.60
N GLU A 350 12.85 98.82 24.85
CA GLU A 350 11.69 99.50 25.44
C GLU A 350 12.16 100.86 25.97
N ASP A 351 11.52 101.94 25.53
CA ASP A 351 11.83 103.31 25.93
C ASP A 351 11.64 103.49 27.44
N GLY A 352 12.73 103.29 28.20
CA GLY A 352 12.79 103.28 29.66
C GLY A 352 12.67 104.65 30.34
N THR A 353 11.73 105.49 29.90
CA THR A 353 11.47 106.77 30.56
C THR A 353 10.44 106.56 31.67
N LEU A 354 10.90 106.50 32.93
CA LEU A 354 10.01 106.44 34.09
C LEU A 354 9.18 107.72 34.18
N THR A 355 7.87 107.59 34.41
CA THR A 355 6.99 108.75 34.59
C THR A 355 7.25 109.43 35.93
N ILE A 356 6.86 110.70 36.06
CA ILE A 356 7.01 111.46 37.32
C ILE A 356 6.33 110.74 38.48
N GLU A 357 5.18 110.08 38.24
CA GLU A 357 4.48 109.29 39.26
C GLU A 357 5.30 108.07 39.72
N GLN A 358 6.01 107.41 38.79
CA GLN A 358 6.89 106.28 39.12
C GLN A 358 8.11 106.76 39.91
N LEU A 359 8.64 107.94 39.59
CA LEU A 359 9.73 108.57 40.35
C LEU A 359 9.30 109.01 41.75
N ASP A 360 8.09 109.56 41.91
CA ASP A 360 7.56 109.92 43.23
C ASP A 360 7.29 108.66 44.08
N SER A 361 6.75 107.60 43.48
CA SER A 361 6.60 106.30 44.15
C SER A 361 7.95 105.73 44.60
N LEU A 362 8.98 105.85 43.77
CA LEU A 362 10.34 105.44 44.13
C LEU A 362 10.90 106.30 45.28
N ARG A 363 10.65 107.61 45.27
CA ARG A 363 11.06 108.53 46.34
C ARG A 363 10.42 108.18 47.67
N ASP A 364 9.13 107.90 47.67
CA ASP A 364 8.39 107.54 48.89
C ASP A 364 8.89 106.20 49.45
N GLN A 365 9.21 105.23 48.58
CA GLN A 365 9.83 103.97 49.00
C GLN A 365 11.23 104.16 49.59
N PHE A 366 12.04 105.06 49.02
CA PHE A 366 13.34 105.39 49.60
C PHE A 366 13.22 106.15 50.92
N LEU A 367 12.21 107.01 51.09
CA LEU A 367 11.95 107.71 52.35
C LEU A 367 11.46 106.76 53.45
N ASP A 368 10.67 105.74 53.11
CA ASP A 368 10.19 104.75 54.07
C ASP A 368 11.29 103.77 54.52
N MET A 369 12.21 103.42 53.61
CA MET A 369 13.39 102.60 53.92
C MET A 369 14.55 103.37 54.56
N ALA A 370 14.52 104.71 54.57
CA ALA A 370 15.58 105.49 55.18
C ALA A 370 15.54 105.33 56.71
N PRO A 371 16.66 104.98 57.37
CA PRO A 371 16.70 104.84 58.82
C PRO A 371 16.43 106.20 59.48
N LYS A 372 15.48 106.23 60.42
CA LYS A 372 15.11 107.42 61.19
C LYS A 372 16.17 107.64 62.27
N GLU A 373 16.72 108.85 62.39
CA GLU A 373 17.67 109.22 63.47
C GLU A 373 17.07 109.03 64.87
#